data_AF-A0A7Y1BFB6-F1
#
_entry.id   AF-A0A7Y1BFB6-F1
#
_cell.length_a   1.000
_cell.length_b   1.000
_cell.length_c   1.000
_cell.angle_alpha   90.00
_cell.angle_beta   90.00
_cell.angle_gamma   90.00
#
_symmetry.space_group_name_H-M   'P 1'
#
loop_
_entity.id
_entity.type
_entity.pdbx_description
1 polymer ?
#
loop_
_entity_poly.entity_id
_entity_poly.type
_entity_poly.pdbx_seq_one_letter_code
_entity_poly.pdbx_strand_id
1 'polypeptide(L)'
;MLTVSVLICLLSGCQSTREAMIAEGYPAPFVDGYEAGCSSGRQAAGALADFRKDVPRYLQQPLYAQGWDDGFRQCQAALESAIERELHDSDMRDREWRRHVDQAMAKALRSS
;
A
#
# COMPACT_ATOMS: atom_id res chain seq x y z
N MET A 1 -14.78 29.14 18.62
CA MET A 1 -14.76 28.72 17.20
C MET A 1 -13.45 28.04 16.82
N LEU A 2 -12.27 28.51 17.26
CA LEU A 2 -10.98 27.81 17.03
C LEU A 2 -10.93 26.38 17.57
N THR A 3 -11.56 26.12 18.72
CA THR A 3 -11.56 24.81 19.39
C THR A 3 -12.30 23.72 18.61
N VAL A 4 -13.33 24.09 17.85
CA VAL A 4 -14.11 23.16 17.02
C VAL A 4 -13.32 22.76 15.78
N SER A 5 -12.58 23.69 15.18
CA SER A 5 -11.76 23.44 13.98
C SER A 5 -10.60 22.48 14.24
N VAL A 6 -9.94 22.56 15.41
CA VAL A 6 -8.84 21.65 15.78
C VAL A 6 -9.37 20.22 16.04
N LEU A 7 -10.57 20.09 16.60
CA LEU A 7 -11.20 18.79 16.84
C LEU A 7 -11.60 18.08 15.53
N ILE A 8 -11.98 18.84 14.49
CA ILE A 8 -12.35 18.30 13.17
C ILE A 8 -11.10 17.78 12.42
N CYS A 9 -9.94 18.45 12.53
CA CYS A 9 -8.69 17.99 11.90
C CYS A 9 -8.13 16.71 12.54
N LEU A 10 -8.46 16.42 13.79
CA LEU A 10 -8.06 15.16 14.46
C LEU A 10 -8.95 13.98 14.06
N LEU A 11 -10.08 14.24 13.39
CA LEU A 11 -11.05 13.23 12.95
C LEU A 11 -10.99 12.93 11.45
N SER A 12 -10.09 13.56 10.68
CA SER A 12 -9.76 13.12 9.33
C SER A 12 -8.93 11.83 9.40
N GLY A 13 -9.57 10.75 9.86
CA GLY A 13 -9.04 9.40 9.82
C GLY A 13 -8.76 9.00 8.38
N CYS A 14 -7.85 8.04 8.18
CA CYS A 14 -7.55 7.46 6.87
C CYS A 14 -8.82 7.21 6.08
N GLN A 15 -9.13 8.08 5.12
CA GLN A 15 -10.21 7.83 4.19
C GLN A 15 -9.81 6.62 3.38
N SER A 16 -10.61 5.56 3.43
CA SER A 16 -10.36 4.39 2.59
C SER A 16 -10.54 4.81 1.13
N THR A 17 -9.78 4.21 0.21
CA THR A 17 -9.92 4.47 -1.24
C THR A 17 -11.35 4.26 -1.72
N ARG A 18 -12.08 3.34 -1.09
CA ARG A 18 -13.52 3.12 -1.32
C ARG A 18 -14.33 4.39 -1.07
N GLU A 19 -14.18 5.00 0.11
CA GLU A 19 -14.93 6.21 0.46
C GLU A 19 -14.56 7.40 -0.44
N ALA A 20 -13.29 7.49 -0.86
CA ALA A 20 -12.85 8.52 -1.81
C ALA A 20 -13.55 8.35 -3.18
N MET A 21 -13.56 7.13 -3.72
CA MET A 21 -14.27 6.84 -4.98
C MET A 21 -15.78 7.09 -4.87
N ILE A 22 -16.40 6.77 -3.74
CA ILE A 22 -17.84 7.07 -3.52
C ILE A 22 -18.06 8.58 -3.53
N ALA A 23 -17.22 9.36 -2.84
CA ALA A 23 -17.30 10.81 -2.80
C ALA A 23 -17.07 11.47 -4.18
N GLU A 24 -16.22 10.85 -5.01
CA GLU A 24 -15.95 11.26 -6.39
C GLU A 24 -17.06 10.83 -7.38
N GLY A 25 -18.07 10.07 -6.93
CA GLY A 25 -19.23 9.69 -7.74
C GLY A 25 -19.03 8.45 -8.60
N TYR A 26 -18.06 7.59 -8.27
CA TYR A 26 -17.87 6.33 -8.98
C TYR A 26 -19.06 5.39 -8.77
N PRO A 27 -19.47 4.63 -9.80
CA PRO A 27 -20.62 3.75 -9.69
C PRO A 27 -20.33 2.58 -8.73
N ALA A 28 -21.31 2.23 -7.90
CA ALA A 28 -21.15 1.21 -6.86
C ALA A 28 -20.56 -0.14 -7.36
N PRO A 29 -20.95 -0.68 -8.54
CA PRO A 29 -20.33 -1.91 -9.05
C PRO A 29 -18.82 -1.77 -9.30
N PHE A 30 -18.36 -0.61 -9.77
CA PHE A 30 -16.93 -0.34 -9.96
C PHE A 30 -16.20 -0.31 -8.63
N VAL A 31 -16.76 0.39 -7.63
CA VAL A 31 -16.19 0.49 -6.28
C VAL A 31 -16.06 -0.89 -5.62
N ASP A 32 -17.11 -1.72 -5.72
CA ASP A 32 -17.07 -3.10 -5.22
C ASP A 32 -16.02 -3.96 -5.95
N GLY A 33 -15.93 -3.80 -7.27
CA GLY A 33 -14.92 -4.47 -8.09
C GLY A 33 -13.52 -4.08 -7.63
N TYR A 34 -13.26 -2.78 -7.50
CA TYR A 34 -11.98 -2.21 -7.10
C TYR A 34 -11.52 -2.73 -5.75
N GLU A 35 -12.39 -2.77 -4.74
CA GLU A 35 -12.02 -3.28 -3.42
C GLU A 35 -11.63 -4.77 -3.48
N ALA A 36 -12.41 -5.59 -4.20
CA ALA A 36 -12.15 -7.01 -4.37
C ALA A 36 -10.86 -7.27 -5.17
N GLY A 37 -10.65 -6.51 -6.25
CA GLY A 37 -9.43 -6.51 -7.04
C GLY A 37 -8.22 -6.11 -6.21
N CYS A 38 -8.32 -5.03 -5.44
CA CYS A 38 -7.24 -4.51 -4.62
C CYS A 38 -6.79 -5.49 -3.52
N SER A 39 -7.73 -6.18 -2.86
CA SER A 39 -7.41 -7.28 -1.93
C SER A 39 -6.65 -8.41 -2.64
N SER A 40 -7.12 -8.81 -3.81
CA SER A 40 -6.51 -9.86 -4.63
C SER A 40 -5.12 -9.48 -5.15
N GLY A 41 -4.93 -8.23 -5.57
CA GLY A 41 -3.65 -7.71 -6.04
C GLY A 41 -2.60 -7.63 -4.94
N ARG A 42 -2.99 -7.22 -3.72
CA ARG A 42 -2.10 -7.29 -2.55
C ARG A 42 -1.71 -8.73 -2.22
N GLN A 43 -2.65 -9.67 -2.30
CA GLN A 43 -2.32 -11.09 -2.11
C GLN A 43 -1.29 -11.56 -3.16
N ALA A 44 -1.49 -11.20 -4.44
CA ALA A 44 -0.57 -11.54 -5.51
C ALA A 44 0.84 -10.95 -5.31
N ALA A 45 0.93 -9.76 -4.69
CA ALA A 45 2.18 -9.13 -4.26
C ALA A 45 2.74 -9.67 -2.93
N GLY A 46 2.16 -10.73 -2.36
CA GLY A 46 2.68 -11.43 -1.19
C GLY A 46 2.13 -10.97 0.16
N ALA A 47 1.12 -10.09 0.21
CA ALA A 47 0.43 -9.80 1.47
C ALA A 47 -0.42 -10.97 1.96
N LEU A 48 -0.62 -11.04 3.27
CA LEU A 48 -1.66 -11.85 3.90
C LEU A 48 -3.05 -11.21 3.71
N ALA A 49 -3.46 -11.07 2.45
CA ALA A 49 -4.77 -10.57 2.04
C ALA A 49 -5.59 -11.67 1.38
N ASP A 50 -6.91 -11.54 1.39
CA ASP A 50 -7.80 -12.50 0.73
C ASP A 50 -7.91 -12.24 -0.77
N PHE A 51 -7.86 -13.30 -1.57
CA PHE A 51 -8.26 -13.25 -2.96
C PHE A 51 -9.78 -13.23 -3.06
N ARG A 52 -10.31 -12.23 -3.76
CA ARG A 52 -11.75 -12.01 -3.91
C ARG A 52 -12.05 -11.67 -5.36
N LYS A 53 -12.64 -12.62 -6.10
CA LYS A 53 -13.17 -12.40 -7.46
C LYS A 53 -14.52 -13.10 -7.57
N ASP A 54 -15.60 -12.32 -7.59
CA ASP A 54 -16.93 -12.84 -7.91
C ASP A 54 -16.99 -13.08 -9.42
N VAL A 55 -16.69 -14.31 -9.85
CA VAL A 55 -16.57 -14.66 -11.28
C VAL A 55 -17.87 -14.44 -12.04
N PRO A 56 -19.06 -14.90 -11.58
CA PRO A 56 -20.31 -14.58 -12.24
C PRO A 56 -20.53 -13.07 -12.41
N ARG A 57 -20.29 -12.27 -11.35
CA ARG A 57 -20.44 -10.81 -11.41
C ARG A 57 -19.42 -10.17 -12.36
N TYR A 58 -18.18 -10.65 -12.37
CA TYR A 58 -17.13 -10.20 -13.29
C TYR A 58 -17.51 -10.44 -14.75
N LEU A 59 -18.12 -11.57 -15.08
CA LEU A 59 -18.54 -11.87 -16.45
C LEU A 59 -19.78 -11.07 -16.90
N GLN A 60 -20.66 -10.69 -15.96
CA GLN A 60 -21.98 -10.11 -16.28
C GLN A 60 -22.05 -8.60 -16.05
N GLN A 61 -21.19 -8.02 -15.21
CA GLN A 61 -21.21 -6.60 -14.86
C GLN A 61 -19.89 -5.92 -15.29
N PRO A 62 -19.86 -5.26 -16.46
CA PRO A 62 -18.64 -4.65 -17.00
C PRO A 62 -17.97 -3.64 -16.06
N LEU A 63 -18.75 -2.92 -15.26
CA LEU A 63 -18.21 -1.95 -14.28
C LEU A 63 -17.52 -2.65 -13.12
N TYR A 64 -18.05 -3.77 -12.63
CA TYR A 64 -17.38 -4.57 -11.60
C TYR A 64 -16.08 -5.17 -12.15
N ALA A 65 -16.08 -5.68 -13.38
CA ALA A 65 -14.89 -6.21 -14.03
C ALA A 65 -13.78 -5.16 -14.16
N GLN A 66 -14.13 -3.97 -14.69
CA GLN A 66 -13.19 -2.84 -14.80
C GLN A 66 -12.63 -2.44 -13.44
N GLY A 67 -13.49 -2.26 -12.44
CA GLY A 67 -13.06 -1.96 -11.08
C GLY A 67 -12.10 -3.02 -10.55
N TRP A 68 -12.42 -4.30 -10.73
CA TRP A 68 -11.59 -5.42 -10.28
C TRP A 68 -10.21 -5.43 -10.94
N ASP A 69 -10.13 -5.26 -12.25
CA ASP A 69 -8.86 -5.24 -12.97
C ASP A 69 -7.99 -4.05 -12.55
N ASP A 70 -8.60 -2.88 -12.37
CA ASP A 70 -7.90 -1.67 -11.95
C ASP A 70 -7.42 -1.75 -10.50
N GLY A 71 -8.28 -2.19 -9.58
CA GLY A 71 -7.90 -2.40 -8.18
C GLY A 71 -6.79 -3.44 -8.04
N PHE A 72 -6.86 -4.54 -8.78
CA PHE A 72 -5.84 -5.58 -8.79
C PHE A 72 -4.47 -5.00 -9.19
N ARG A 73 -4.41 -4.36 -10.37
CA ARG A 73 -3.17 -3.82 -10.92
C ARG A 73 -2.56 -2.76 -10.02
N GLN A 74 -3.38 -1.82 -9.54
CA GLN A 74 -2.90 -0.69 -8.73
C GLN A 74 -2.36 -1.16 -7.38
N CYS A 75 -3.10 -2.03 -6.68
CA CYS A 75 -2.70 -2.44 -5.34
C CYS A 75 -1.59 -3.49 -5.34
N GLN A 76 -1.48 -4.31 -6.40
CA GLN A 76 -0.31 -5.16 -6.62
C GLN A 76 0.94 -4.30 -6.77
N ALA A 77 0.94 -3.38 -7.75
CA ALA A 77 2.08 -2.52 -8.04
C ALA A 77 2.45 -1.64 -6.84
N ALA A 78 1.47 -1.11 -6.11
CA ALA A 78 1.71 -0.30 -4.92
C ALA A 78 2.44 -1.07 -3.81
N LEU A 79 2.05 -2.33 -3.57
CA LEU A 79 2.70 -3.16 -2.56
C LEU A 79 4.09 -3.62 -3.02
N GLU A 80 4.24 -4.06 -4.27
CA GLU A 80 5.56 -4.41 -4.84
C GLU A 80 6.53 -3.23 -4.72
N SER A 81 6.08 -2.03 -5.10
CA SER A 81 6.87 -0.80 -4.97
C SER A 81 7.19 -0.45 -3.51
N ALA A 82 6.31 -0.77 -2.56
CA ALA A 82 6.57 -0.54 -1.14
C ALA A 82 7.61 -1.53 -0.60
N ILE A 83 7.50 -2.81 -0.96
CA ILE A 83 8.46 -3.85 -0.61
C ILE A 83 9.84 -3.52 -1.18
N GLU A 84 9.93 -3.14 -2.45
CA GLU A 84 11.19 -2.77 -3.09
C GLU A 84 11.88 -1.61 -2.37
N ARG A 85 11.11 -0.57 -1.99
CA ARG A 85 11.63 0.57 -1.23
C ARG A 85 12.14 0.17 0.15
N GLU A 86 11.42 -0.67 0.88
CA GLU A 86 11.87 -1.16 2.19
C GLU A 86 13.14 -2.00 2.07
N LEU A 87 13.20 -2.90 1.08
CA LEU A 87 14.39 -3.71 0.83
C LEU A 87 15.61 -2.84 0.50
N HIS A 88 15.43 -1.84 -0.36
CA HIS A 88 16.49 -0.90 -0.70
C HIS A 88 16.99 -0.13 0.54
N ASP A 89 16.07 0.40 1.36
CA ASP A 89 16.44 1.12 2.58
C ASP A 89 17.17 0.20 3.57
N SER A 90 16.71 -1.04 3.72
CA SER A 90 17.35 -2.04 4.59
C SER A 90 18.79 -2.34 4.17
N ASP A 91 19.05 -2.51 2.87
CA ASP A 91 20.40 -2.74 2.33
C ASP A 91 21.30 -1.51 2.53
N MET A 92 20.75 -0.30 2.35
CA MET A 92 21.48 0.94 2.61
C MET A 92 21.90 1.06 4.07
N ARG A 93 20.98 0.81 5.01
CA ARG A 93 21.26 0.80 6.47
C ARG A 93 22.33 -0.25 6.83
N ASP A 94 22.23 -1.44 6.27
CA ASP A 94 23.21 -2.52 6.51
C ASP A 94 24.61 -2.14 6.03
N ARG A 95 24.73 -1.51 4.85
CA ARG A 95 26.01 -1.04 4.32
C ARG A 95 26.60 0.09 5.15
N GLU A 96 25.77 0.99 5.67
CA GLU A 96 26.19 2.06 6.56
C GLU A 96 26.68 1.51 7.89
N TRP A 97 25.94 0.57 8.50
CA TRP A 97 26.34 -0.12 9.71
C TRP A 97 27.70 -0.80 9.57
N ARG A 98 27.91 -1.58 8.49
CA ARG A 98 29.19 -2.26 8.24
C ARG A 98 30.35 -1.26 8.14
N ARG A 99 30.15 -0.16 7.40
CA ARG A 99 31.15 0.92 7.30
C ARG A 99 31.50 1.52 8.67
N HIS A 100 30.50 1.75 9.52
CA HIS A 100 30.72 2.26 10.87
C HIS A 100 31.52 1.28 11.75
N VAL A 101 31.19 0.00 11.70
CA VAL A 101 31.90 -1.06 12.45
C VAL A 101 33.35 -1.15 11.98
N ASP A 102 33.59 -1.20 10.67
CA ASP A 102 34.95 -1.31 10.11
C ASP A 102 35.81 -0.10 10.51
N GLN A 103 35.25 1.12 10.46
CA GLN A 103 35.95 2.32 10.90
C GLN A 103 36.26 2.30 12.40
N ALA A 104 35.34 1.81 13.23
CA ALA A 104 35.55 1.70 14.67
C ALA A 104 36.67 0.69 14.99
N MET A 105 36.66 -0.47 14.33
CA MET A 105 37.72 -1.47 14.44
C MET A 105 39.08 -0.92 14.00
N ALA A 106 39.13 -0.24 12.85
CA ALA A 106 40.36 0.37 12.35
C ALA A 106 40.93 1.44 13.30
N LYS A 107 40.08 2.22 13.97
CA LYS A 107 40.50 3.18 15.00
C LYS A 107 41.07 2.46 16.23
N ALA A 108 40.40 1.42 16.71
CA ALA A 108 40.85 0.64 17.87
C ALA A 108 42.23 0.01 17.64
N LEU A 109 42.46 -0.59 16.46
CA LEU A 109 43.75 -1.18 16.08
C LEU A 109 44.88 -0.16 15.92
N ARG A 110 44.57 1.11 15.64
CA ARG A 110 45.57 2.19 15.57
C ARG A 110 45.89 2.80 16.93
N SER A 111 45.00 2.64 17.90
CA SER A 111 45.16 3.16 19.27
C SER A 111 45.79 2.16 20.24
N SER A 112 46.02 0.92 19.81
CA SER A 112 46.78 -0.12 20.52
C SER A 112 48.24 -0.11 20.12
#